data_AF-A0A831UZG5-F1
#
_entry.id   AF-A0A831UZG5-F1
#
_cell.length_a   1.000
_cell.length_b   1.000
_cell.length_c   1.000
_cell.angle_alpha   90.00
_cell.angle_beta   90.00
_cell.angle_gamma   90.00
#
_symmetry.space_group_name_H-M   'P 1'
#
loop_
_entity.id
_entity.type
_entity.pdbx_description
1 polymer ?
#
loop_
_entity_poly.entity_id
_entity_poly.type
_entity_poly.pdbx_seq_one_letter_code
_entity_poly.pdbx_strand_id
1 'polypeptide(L)'
;MYLIINNLGGKIGEFLVELNFDQPGILAALSNVFADSNGNILNIALDSGRTKIHFIVDVTMVDEQDLEELPKRLGMFAFVKRVHHRLALRRIFVPRWISHVINNEPALAIERNFVAKLTDMDRMALDMARRDAEIVKSALQDGDLEELHEAAYVVQLRGLATVQDDNSTSNLVNIKYCRTVYPLFRRYIDTFISSVSNRGYRLLDEGGCVRLQIA
;
A
#
# COMPACT_ATOMS: atom_id res chain seq x y z
N MET A 1 -7.10 -7.65 2.07
CA MET A 1 -6.55 -6.58 1.22
C MET A 1 -7.15 -5.26 1.65
N TYR A 2 -6.32 -4.33 2.13
CA TYR A 2 -6.76 -3.02 2.63
C TYR A 2 -6.41 -1.94 1.59
N LEU A 3 -7.30 -1.74 0.61
CA LEU A 3 -7.34 -0.55 -0.22
C LEU A 3 -8.31 0.44 0.45
N ILE A 4 -7.87 1.66 0.72
CA ILE A 4 -8.74 2.69 1.30
C ILE A 4 -9.14 3.66 0.20
N ILE A 5 -10.45 3.76 -0.03
CA ILE A 5 -11.05 4.77 -0.91
C ILE A 5 -11.64 5.87 -0.03
N ASN A 6 -10.96 7.01 0.01
CA ASN A 6 -11.34 8.21 0.71
C ASN A 6 -12.05 9.21 -0.22
N ASN A 7 -13.31 8.92 -0.55
CA ASN A 7 -14.13 9.78 -1.42
C ASN A 7 -14.45 11.16 -0.83
N LEU A 8 -14.12 11.40 0.45
CA LEU A 8 -14.36 12.65 1.16
C LEU A 8 -13.15 13.60 1.13
N GLY A 9 -12.03 13.19 0.53
CA GLY A 9 -10.83 14.04 0.42
C GLY A 9 -10.08 14.24 1.74
N GLY A 10 -10.26 13.34 2.71
CA GLY A 10 -9.54 13.38 3.98
C GLY A 10 -8.04 13.05 3.86
N LYS A 11 -7.30 13.32 4.94
CA LYS A 11 -5.86 13.06 5.04
C LYS A 11 -5.64 11.69 5.70
N ILE A 12 -4.93 10.77 5.06
CA ILE A 12 -4.59 9.47 5.65
C ILE A 12 -3.09 9.43 5.97
N GLY A 13 -2.75 9.05 7.20
CA GLY A 13 -1.38 8.79 7.63
C GLY A 13 -1.08 7.28 7.68
N GLU A 14 0.06 6.89 7.11
CA GLU A 14 0.65 5.57 7.31
C GLU A 14 1.83 5.70 8.27
N PHE A 15 1.87 4.90 9.33
CA PHE A 15 2.97 4.89 10.29
C PHE A 15 3.45 3.46 10.53
N LEU A 16 4.74 3.20 10.35
CA LEU A 16 5.38 1.95 10.75
C LEU A 16 6.34 2.24 11.89
N VAL A 17 5.99 1.74 13.08
CA VAL A 17 6.77 1.85 14.31
C VAL A 17 7.58 0.58 14.49
N GLU A 18 8.90 0.70 14.41
CA GLU A 18 9.83 -0.39 14.74
C GLU A 18 10.16 -0.34 16.23
N LEU A 19 10.20 -1.52 16.86
CA LEU A 19 10.40 -1.67 18.30
C LEU A 19 11.82 -2.17 18.62
N ASN A 20 12.38 -1.70 19.73
CA ASN A 20 13.61 -2.24 20.33
C ASN A 20 13.32 -3.50 21.16
N PHE A 21 12.18 -3.53 21.85
CA PHE A 21 11.72 -4.61 22.70
C PHE A 21 10.19 -4.55 22.83
N ASP A 22 9.56 -5.72 23.03
CA ASP A 22 8.11 -5.84 23.27
C ASP A 22 7.82 -5.81 24.78
N GLN A 23 6.80 -5.04 25.19
CA GLN A 23 6.32 -4.99 26.57
C GLN A 23 4.81 -4.67 26.62
N PRO A 24 4.10 -5.09 27.67
CA PRO A 24 2.70 -4.72 27.85
C PRO A 24 2.48 -3.21 27.82
N GLY A 25 1.39 -2.77 27.20
CA GLY A 25 0.99 -1.37 27.14
C GLY A 25 1.55 -0.56 25.97
N ILE A 26 2.44 -1.11 25.14
CA ILE A 26 2.96 -0.42 23.94
C ILE A 26 1.81 0.07 23.05
N LEU A 27 0.84 -0.81 22.75
CA LEU A 27 -0.24 -0.45 21.85
C LEU A 27 -1.12 0.67 22.42
N ALA A 28 -1.37 0.66 23.73
CA ALA A 28 -2.13 1.71 24.41
C ALA A 28 -1.36 3.04 24.37
N ALA A 29 -0.07 3.03 24.69
CA ALA A 29 0.77 4.21 24.66
C ALA A 29 0.84 4.84 23.27
N LEU A 30 1.07 4.04 22.22
CA LEU A 30 1.10 4.53 20.84
C LEU A 30 -0.28 5.00 20.36
N SER A 31 -1.36 4.32 20.75
CA SER A 31 -2.72 4.72 20.39
C SER A 31 -3.11 6.04 21.03
N ASN A 32 -2.67 6.29 22.28
CA ASN A 32 -2.92 7.56 22.97
C ASN A 32 -2.26 8.74 22.24
N VAL A 33 -1.07 8.57 21.67
CA VAL A 33 -0.43 9.64 20.89
C VAL A 33 -1.31 10.09 19.73
N PHE A 34 -1.94 9.16 19.01
CA PHE A 34 -2.86 9.51 17.94
C PHE A 34 -4.14 10.14 18.48
N ALA A 35 -4.70 9.60 19.58
CA ALA A 35 -5.91 10.15 20.20
C ALA A 35 -5.70 11.58 20.70
N ASP A 36 -4.58 11.88 21.34
CA ASP A 36 -4.23 13.21 21.87
C ASP A 36 -4.10 14.26 20.75
N SER A 37 -3.75 13.83 19.53
CA SER A 37 -3.66 14.68 18.35
C SER A 37 -4.94 14.72 17.50
N ASN A 38 -6.06 14.15 17.97
CA ASN A 38 -7.32 14.00 17.20
C ASN A 38 -7.20 13.12 15.93
N GLY A 39 -6.24 12.19 15.90
CA GLY A 39 -6.13 11.17 14.87
C GLY A 39 -7.02 9.97 15.16
N ASN A 40 -7.77 9.50 14.15
CA ASN A 40 -8.63 8.33 14.28
C ASN A 40 -7.98 7.10 13.63
N ILE A 41 -7.68 6.08 14.42
CA ILE A 41 -7.01 4.87 13.92
C ILE A 41 -8.00 4.03 13.10
N LEU A 42 -7.70 3.85 11.81
CA LEU A 42 -8.50 3.04 10.87
C LEU A 42 -8.08 1.57 10.88
N ASN A 43 -6.78 1.31 11.07
CA ASN A 43 -6.23 -0.03 11.11
C ASN A 43 -4.96 -0.11 11.96
N ILE A 44 -4.76 -1.27 12.57
CA ILE A 44 -3.52 -1.63 13.26
C ILE A 44 -3.15 -3.05 12.81
N ALA A 45 -1.91 -3.24 12.38
CA ALA A 45 -1.33 -4.54 12.13
C ALA A 45 -0.02 -4.72 12.90
N LEU A 46 0.23 -5.93 13.38
CA LEU A 46 1.47 -6.29 14.05
C LEU A 46 2.11 -7.46 13.31
N ASP A 47 3.44 -7.46 13.20
CA ASP A 47 4.16 -8.63 12.70
C ASP A 47 4.15 -9.76 13.74
N SER A 48 4.41 -10.99 13.26
CA SER A 48 4.46 -12.18 14.12
C SER A 48 5.56 -12.10 15.18
N GLY A 49 6.67 -11.41 14.88
CA GLY A 49 7.76 -11.16 15.82
C GLY A 49 7.48 -10.05 16.82
N ARG A 50 6.37 -9.31 16.68
CA ARG A 50 6.04 -8.11 17.47
C ARG A 50 7.20 -7.11 17.54
N THR A 51 7.91 -6.98 16.42
CA THR A 51 8.99 -6.02 16.24
C THR A 51 8.54 -4.77 15.49
N LYS A 52 7.37 -4.83 14.85
CA LYS A 52 6.80 -3.76 14.02
C LYS A 52 5.31 -3.64 14.26
N ILE A 53 4.87 -2.41 14.48
CA ILE A 53 3.45 -2.05 14.56
C ILE A 53 3.16 -1.06 13.44
N HIS A 54 2.20 -1.41 12.60
CA HIS A 54 1.74 -0.58 11.50
C HIS A 54 0.39 0.03 11.85
N PHE A 55 0.30 1.34 11.73
CA PHE A 55 -0.92 2.11 11.91
C PHE A 55 -1.33 2.76 10.60
N ILE A 56 -2.62 2.69 10.31
CA ILE A 56 -3.27 3.54 9.31
C ILE A 56 -4.24 4.42 10.08
N VAL A 57 -4.08 5.74 9.94
CA VAL A 57 -4.78 6.73 10.76
C VAL A 57 -5.43 7.75 9.84
N ASP A 58 -6.70 8.04 10.06
CA ASP A 58 -7.34 9.24 9.52
C ASP A 58 -6.86 10.43 10.33
N VAL A 59 -6.14 11.31 9.65
CA VAL A 59 -5.53 12.50 10.24
C VAL A 59 -6.14 13.78 9.69
N THR A 60 -7.36 13.71 9.17
CA THR A 60 -8.08 14.86 8.58
C THR A 60 -8.31 15.98 9.60
N MET A 61 -8.53 15.62 10.88
CA MET A 61 -8.79 16.56 11.97
C MET A 61 -7.54 16.92 12.78
N VAL A 62 -6.37 16.44 12.36
CA VAL A 62 -5.09 16.72 13.04
C VAL A 62 -4.51 18.02 12.50
N ASP A 63 -4.12 18.92 13.40
CA ASP A 63 -3.48 20.19 13.03
C ASP A 63 -2.13 19.96 12.34
N GLU A 64 -1.74 20.83 11.41
CA GLU A 64 -0.52 20.65 10.60
C GLU A 64 0.76 20.60 11.44
N GLN A 65 0.84 21.42 12.48
CA GLN A 65 1.96 21.39 13.42
C GLN A 65 2.04 20.04 14.17
N ASP A 66 0.90 19.48 14.53
CA ASP A 66 0.82 18.19 15.21
C ASP A 66 1.17 17.03 14.27
N LEU A 67 0.78 17.11 13.00
CA LEU A 67 1.15 16.14 11.97
C LEU A 67 2.68 16.00 11.82
N GLU A 68 3.41 17.11 11.82
CA GLU A 68 4.87 17.12 11.72
C GLU A 68 5.55 16.57 12.98
N GLU A 69 4.92 16.74 14.13
CA GLU A 69 5.46 16.29 15.43
C GLU A 69 5.07 14.84 15.78
N LEU A 70 4.00 14.29 15.20
CA LEU A 70 3.53 12.92 15.46
C LEU A 70 4.65 11.86 15.38
N PRO A 71 5.49 11.81 14.32
CA PRO A 71 6.59 10.84 14.25
C PRO A 71 7.60 11.00 15.39
N LYS A 72 7.85 12.24 15.83
CA LYS A 72 8.75 12.54 16.95
C LYS A 72 8.14 12.08 18.26
N ARG A 73 6.86 12.40 18.52
CA ARG A 73 6.12 11.97 19.72
C ARG A 73 6.10 10.45 19.84
N LEU A 74 5.83 9.74 18.75
CA LEU A 74 5.94 8.27 18.68
C LEU A 74 7.37 7.79 18.95
N GLY A 75 8.39 8.50 18.47
CA GLY A 75 9.79 8.18 18.69
C GLY A 75 10.34 8.46 20.09
N MET A 76 9.61 9.16 20.97
CA MET A 76 10.07 9.47 22.33
C MET A 76 10.03 8.28 23.29
N PHE A 77 9.26 7.24 22.97
CA PHE A 77 9.19 6.05 23.80
C PHE A 77 10.46 5.22 23.68
N ALA A 78 11.03 4.80 24.82
CA ALA A 78 12.26 4.00 24.86
C ALA A 78 12.16 2.66 24.10
N PHE A 79 10.95 2.10 24.00
CA PHE A 79 10.68 0.88 23.24
C PHE A 79 10.62 1.11 21.72
N VAL A 80 10.57 2.36 21.24
CA VAL A 80 10.55 2.68 19.82
C VAL A 80 11.97 2.86 19.31
N LYS A 81 12.30 2.10 18.27
CA LYS A 81 13.58 2.17 17.55
C LYS A 81 13.55 3.24 16.47
N ARG A 82 12.48 3.25 15.67
CA ARG A 82 12.32 4.12 14.51
C ARG A 82 10.85 4.22 14.13
N VAL A 83 10.46 5.38 13.61
CA VAL A 83 9.14 5.61 13.03
C VAL A 83 9.31 5.99 11.56
N HIS A 84 8.78 5.17 10.67
CA HIS A 84 8.56 5.56 9.28
C HIS A 84 7.13 6.10 9.16
N HIS A 85 6.96 7.20 8.43
CA HIS A 85 5.63 7.76 8.21
C HIS A 85 5.48 8.31 6.78
N ARG A 86 4.25 8.32 6.29
CA ARG A 86 3.86 9.10 5.11
C ARG A 86 2.44 9.62 5.27
N LEU A 87 2.17 10.75 4.63
CA LEU A 87 0.84 11.33 4.55
C LEU A 87 0.35 11.23 3.10
N ALA A 88 -0.91 10.84 2.93
CA ALA A 88 -1.58 10.78 1.66
C ALA A 88 -2.78 11.72 1.67
N LEU A 89 -2.76 12.67 0.75
CA LEU A 89 -3.80 13.68 0.50
C LEU A 89 -4.62 13.29 -0.74
N ARG A 90 -5.02 12.02 -0.84
CA ARG A 90 -5.54 11.42 -2.06
C ARG A 90 -6.75 10.54 -1.77
N ARG A 91 -7.60 10.36 -2.77
CA ARG A 91 -8.79 9.51 -2.66
C ARG A 91 -8.42 8.05 -2.59
N ILE A 92 -7.33 7.67 -3.24
CA ILE A 92 -6.82 6.33 -3.24
C ILE A 92 -5.63 6.28 -2.29
N PHE A 93 -5.70 5.37 -1.32
CA PHE A 93 -4.60 5.08 -0.43
C PHE A 93 -4.33 3.57 -0.41
N VAL A 94 -3.12 3.20 -0.81
CA VAL A 94 -2.63 1.82 -0.81
C VAL A 94 -1.47 1.69 0.16
N PRO A 95 -1.58 0.97 1.30
CA PRO A 95 -0.50 0.81 2.26
C PRO A 95 0.80 0.32 1.61
N ARG A 96 1.92 0.97 1.91
CA ARG A 96 3.24 0.65 1.31
C ARG A 96 4.05 -0.33 2.16
N TRP A 97 3.79 -0.41 3.47
CA TRP A 97 4.61 -1.21 4.39
C TRP A 97 3.94 -2.48 4.89
N ILE A 98 2.67 -2.70 4.55
CA ILE A 98 2.03 -4.00 4.74
C ILE A 98 2.06 -4.77 3.43
N SER A 99 2.59 -5.98 3.49
CA SER A 99 2.38 -7.01 2.48
C SER A 99 1.95 -8.31 3.16
N HIS A 100 1.18 -9.13 2.47
CA HIS A 100 0.87 -10.47 2.93
C HIS A 100 2.15 -11.32 2.82
N VAL A 101 2.60 -11.92 3.92
CA VAL A 101 3.81 -12.75 3.94
C VAL A 101 3.55 -14.09 4.62
N ILE A 102 4.20 -15.14 4.12
CA ILE A 102 4.30 -16.46 4.76
C ILE A 102 5.78 -16.78 4.87
N ASN A 103 6.28 -17.04 6.08
CA ASN A 103 7.70 -17.29 6.34
C ASN A 103 8.63 -16.19 5.79
N ASN A 104 8.24 -14.92 5.95
CA ASN A 104 8.94 -13.73 5.44
C ASN A 104 9.02 -13.62 3.91
N GLU A 105 8.37 -14.51 3.16
CA GLU A 105 8.23 -14.37 1.71
C GLU A 105 6.86 -13.79 1.34
N PRO A 106 6.78 -12.91 0.33
CA PRO A 106 5.50 -12.40 -0.18
C PRO A 106 4.56 -13.55 -0.53
N ALA A 107 3.34 -13.49 0.01
CA ALA A 107 2.29 -14.46 -0.22
C ALA A 107 1.20 -13.84 -1.09
N LEU A 108 0.82 -14.57 -2.14
CA LEU A 108 -0.25 -14.16 -3.04
C LEU A 108 -1.60 -14.18 -2.31
N ALA A 109 -2.24 -13.02 -2.22
CA ALA A 109 -3.53 -12.84 -1.58
C ALA A 109 -4.68 -13.00 -2.58
N ILE A 110 -5.38 -14.14 -2.46
CA ILE A 110 -6.48 -14.54 -3.35
C ILE A 110 -7.77 -14.63 -2.55
N GLU A 111 -8.83 -13.98 -3.02
CA GLU A 111 -10.15 -14.15 -2.44
C GLU A 111 -10.72 -15.54 -2.73
N ARG A 112 -11.56 -16.05 -1.82
CA ARG A 112 -12.12 -17.40 -1.89
C ARG A 112 -12.77 -17.74 -3.24
N ASN A 113 -13.44 -16.79 -3.88
CA ASN A 113 -14.11 -16.96 -5.16
C ASN A 113 -13.14 -17.20 -6.34
N PHE A 114 -11.86 -16.85 -6.20
CA PHE A 114 -10.83 -17.11 -7.20
C PHE A 114 -10.07 -18.42 -6.96
N VAL A 115 -10.20 -19.04 -5.78
CA VAL A 115 -9.52 -20.31 -5.44
C VAL A 115 -9.89 -21.42 -6.44
N ALA A 116 -11.15 -21.47 -6.90
CA ALA A 116 -11.58 -22.43 -7.92
C ALA A 116 -10.90 -22.23 -9.29
N LYS A 117 -10.25 -21.09 -9.51
CA LYS A 117 -9.53 -20.73 -10.75
C LYS A 117 -8.02 -20.94 -10.65
N LEU A 118 -7.51 -21.53 -9.56
CA LEU A 118 -6.07 -21.82 -9.42
C LEU A 118 -5.52 -22.71 -10.54
N THR A 119 -6.35 -23.54 -11.16
CA THR A 119 -5.97 -24.37 -12.30
C THR A 119 -5.82 -23.59 -13.62
N ASP A 120 -6.35 -22.36 -13.68
CA ASP A 120 -6.28 -21.45 -14.82
C ASP A 120 -5.79 -20.07 -14.34
N MET A 121 -4.47 -20.00 -14.10
CA MET A 121 -3.82 -18.82 -13.53
C MET A 121 -3.98 -17.58 -14.42
N ASP A 122 -4.00 -17.73 -15.75
CA ASP A 122 -4.17 -16.62 -16.68
C ASP A 122 -5.55 -15.97 -16.54
N ARG A 123 -6.61 -16.78 -16.52
CA ARG A 123 -7.97 -16.29 -16.29
C ARG A 123 -8.14 -15.71 -14.90
N MET A 124 -7.51 -16.32 -13.90
CA MET A 124 -7.51 -15.80 -12.54
C MET A 124 -6.88 -14.40 -12.47
N ALA A 125 -5.71 -14.18 -13.08
CA ALA A 125 -5.07 -12.86 -13.16
C ALA A 125 -5.96 -11.82 -13.82
N LEU A 126 -6.60 -12.17 -14.95
CA LEU A 126 -7.53 -11.28 -15.66
C LEU A 126 -8.71 -10.85 -14.78
N ASP A 127 -9.36 -11.81 -14.13
CA ASP A 127 -10.55 -11.54 -13.32
C ASP A 127 -10.20 -10.77 -12.04
N MET A 128 -9.05 -11.06 -11.42
CA MET A 128 -8.52 -10.29 -10.29
C MET A 128 -8.22 -8.85 -10.70
N ALA A 129 -7.48 -8.66 -11.81
CA ALA A 129 -7.10 -7.34 -12.30
C ALA A 129 -8.32 -6.49 -12.66
N ARG A 130 -9.33 -7.07 -13.31
CA ARG A 130 -10.58 -6.36 -13.66
C ARG A 130 -11.34 -5.91 -12.43
N ARG A 131 -11.48 -6.79 -11.43
CA ARG A 131 -12.16 -6.45 -10.17
C ARG A 131 -11.44 -5.31 -9.44
N ASP A 132 -10.13 -5.41 -9.31
CA ASP A 132 -9.34 -4.38 -8.63
C ASP A 132 -9.38 -3.06 -9.42
N ALA A 133 -9.35 -3.13 -10.75
CA ALA A 133 -9.50 -1.96 -11.61
C ALA A 133 -10.87 -1.30 -11.50
N GLU A 134 -11.96 -2.06 -11.41
CA GLU A 134 -13.32 -1.50 -11.19
C GLU A 134 -13.41 -0.71 -9.90
N ILE A 135 -12.83 -1.24 -8.81
CA ILE A 135 -12.79 -0.57 -7.51
C ILE A 135 -11.98 0.73 -7.61
N VAL A 136 -10.78 0.68 -8.20
CA VAL A 136 -9.93 1.86 -8.38
C VAL A 136 -10.62 2.90 -9.26
N LYS A 137 -11.17 2.53 -10.43
CA LYS A 137 -11.91 3.44 -11.33
C LYS A 137 -13.02 4.20 -10.64
N SER A 138 -13.73 3.55 -9.72
CA SER A 138 -14.83 4.21 -9.01
C SER A 138 -14.38 5.37 -8.12
N ALA A 139 -13.10 5.40 -7.73
CA ALA A 139 -12.49 6.43 -6.90
C ALA A 139 -11.64 7.44 -7.69
N LEU A 140 -11.10 6.98 -8.82
CA LEU A 140 -10.11 7.66 -9.64
C LEU A 140 -10.76 8.82 -10.41
N GLN A 141 -10.30 10.06 -10.21
CA GLN A 141 -10.72 11.15 -11.07
C GLN A 141 -9.99 11.04 -12.41
N ASP A 142 -10.75 11.01 -13.52
CA ASP A 142 -10.29 10.67 -14.87
C ASP A 142 -8.84 11.12 -15.18
N GLY A 143 -7.90 10.17 -15.08
CA GLY A 143 -6.53 10.33 -15.56
C GLY A 143 -5.55 11.04 -14.61
N ASP A 144 -5.88 11.25 -13.33
CA ASP A 144 -4.91 11.73 -12.33
C ASP A 144 -3.73 10.76 -12.22
N LEU A 145 -2.54 11.23 -12.60
CA LEU A 145 -1.34 10.41 -12.65
C LEU A 145 -0.81 10.06 -11.25
N GLU A 146 -1.06 10.89 -10.25
CA GLU A 146 -0.68 10.61 -8.87
C GLU A 146 -1.62 9.59 -8.22
N GLU A 147 -2.91 9.61 -8.55
CA GLU A 147 -3.81 8.55 -8.10
C GLU A 147 -3.52 7.21 -8.81
N LEU A 148 -3.11 7.26 -10.09
CA LEU A 148 -2.58 6.08 -10.80
C LEU A 148 -1.29 5.57 -10.19
N HIS A 149 -0.42 6.47 -9.73
CA HIS A 149 0.81 6.13 -9.01
C HIS A 149 0.50 5.35 -7.73
N GLU A 150 -0.43 5.83 -6.90
CA GLU A 150 -0.88 5.11 -5.70
C GLU A 150 -1.54 3.77 -6.06
N ALA A 151 -2.41 3.73 -7.07
CA ALA A 151 -3.08 2.51 -7.51
C ALA A 151 -2.11 1.41 -7.98
N ALA A 152 -0.95 1.79 -8.51
CA ALA A 152 0.06 0.84 -8.97
C ALA A 152 0.62 -0.04 -7.83
N TYR A 153 0.58 0.43 -6.58
CA TYR A 153 0.99 -0.35 -5.40
C TYR A 153 0.02 -1.49 -5.04
N VAL A 154 -1.18 -1.56 -5.62
CA VAL A 154 -2.13 -2.68 -5.39
C VAL A 154 -1.48 -4.03 -5.73
N VAL A 155 -0.58 -4.04 -6.72
CA VAL A 155 0.19 -5.22 -7.11
C VAL A 155 1.00 -5.79 -5.94
N GLN A 156 1.63 -4.92 -5.14
CA GLN A 156 2.37 -5.34 -3.95
C GLN A 156 1.43 -5.83 -2.85
N LEU A 157 0.32 -5.12 -2.64
CA LEU A 157 -0.67 -5.51 -1.64
C LEU A 157 -1.27 -6.89 -1.94
N ARG A 158 -1.39 -7.26 -3.22
CA ARG A 158 -1.78 -8.59 -3.68
C ARG A 158 -0.71 -9.66 -3.47
N GLY A 159 0.54 -9.29 -3.18
CA GLY A 159 1.67 -10.22 -3.15
C GLY A 159 2.09 -10.71 -4.54
N LEU A 160 1.75 -9.98 -5.61
CA LEU A 160 2.15 -10.32 -6.98
C LEU A 160 3.58 -9.92 -7.31
N ALA A 161 4.11 -8.92 -6.59
CA ALA A 161 5.49 -8.47 -6.68
C ALA A 161 5.85 -7.64 -5.43
N THR A 162 7.11 -7.25 -5.32
CA THR A 162 7.60 -6.28 -4.35
C THR A 162 8.07 -5.03 -5.09
N VAL A 163 7.65 -3.84 -4.64
CA VAL A 163 8.19 -2.59 -5.15
C VAL A 163 9.62 -2.42 -4.63
N GLN A 164 10.57 -2.36 -5.56
CA GLN A 164 11.99 -2.23 -5.25
C GLN A 164 12.45 -0.78 -5.34
N ASP A 165 12.06 -0.08 -6.42
CA ASP A 165 12.38 1.32 -6.67
C ASP A 165 11.14 2.06 -7.16
N ASP A 166 10.99 3.31 -6.75
CA ASP A 166 9.92 4.21 -7.22
C ASP A 166 10.54 5.56 -7.59
N ASN A 167 10.79 5.73 -8.90
CA ASN A 167 11.37 6.95 -9.47
C ASN A 167 10.31 7.76 -10.21
N SER A 168 9.08 7.73 -9.71
CA SER A 168 7.96 8.47 -10.29
C SER A 168 8.14 9.97 -10.09
N THR A 169 7.64 10.75 -11.05
CA THR A 169 7.59 12.22 -11.03
C THR A 169 6.14 12.65 -11.24
N SER A 170 5.86 13.96 -11.14
CA SER A 170 4.52 14.50 -11.40
C SER A 170 3.96 14.19 -12.80
N ASN A 171 4.84 13.85 -13.76
CA ASN A 171 4.48 13.60 -15.16
C ASN A 171 4.75 12.16 -15.63
N LEU A 172 5.28 11.30 -14.75
CA LEU A 172 5.64 9.93 -15.12
C LEU A 172 5.53 9.01 -13.90
N VAL A 173 4.71 7.96 -13.98
CA VAL A 173 4.82 6.82 -13.06
C VAL A 173 5.98 5.96 -13.53
N ASN A 174 6.94 5.65 -12.64
CA ASN A 174 8.11 4.83 -12.96
C ASN A 174 8.47 3.93 -11.77
N ILE A 175 7.82 2.77 -11.69
CA ILE A 175 7.96 1.83 -10.57
C ILE A 175 8.67 0.56 -11.05
N LYS A 176 9.66 0.10 -10.29
CA LYS A 176 10.34 -1.18 -10.49
C LYS A 176 9.78 -2.22 -9.53
N TYR A 177 9.24 -3.30 -10.07
CA TYR A 177 8.74 -4.46 -9.36
C TYR A 177 9.73 -5.63 -9.47
N CYS A 178 10.09 -6.25 -8.35
CA CYS A 178 10.92 -7.44 -8.29
C CYS A 178 10.16 -8.56 -7.54
N ARG A 179 10.75 -9.77 -7.45
CA ARG A 179 10.10 -10.95 -6.83
C ARG A 179 8.70 -11.20 -7.38
N THR A 180 8.56 -11.06 -8.70
CA THR A 180 7.29 -11.14 -9.40
C THR A 180 6.81 -12.59 -9.49
N VAL A 181 5.52 -12.81 -9.23
CA VAL A 181 4.87 -14.12 -9.38
C VAL A 181 4.54 -14.33 -10.86
N TYR A 182 5.49 -14.80 -11.67
CA TYR A 182 5.26 -15.08 -13.09
C TYR A 182 4.50 -16.40 -13.31
N PRO A 183 3.65 -16.51 -14.36
CA PRO A 183 3.28 -15.45 -15.32
C PRO A 183 2.18 -14.50 -14.81
N LEU A 184 1.59 -14.79 -13.64
CA LEU A 184 0.42 -14.12 -13.07
C LEU A 184 0.57 -12.60 -12.99
N PHE A 185 1.71 -12.11 -12.47
CA PHE A 185 2.03 -10.69 -12.36
C PHE A 185 1.89 -9.96 -13.69
N ARG A 186 2.46 -10.51 -14.77
CA ARG A 186 2.52 -9.82 -16.07
C ARG A 186 1.11 -9.65 -16.64
N ARG A 187 0.31 -10.71 -16.57
CA ARG A 187 -1.09 -10.67 -17.03
C ARG A 187 -1.92 -9.72 -16.18
N TYR A 188 -1.75 -9.76 -14.87
CA TYR A 188 -2.47 -8.91 -13.94
C TYR A 188 -2.17 -7.42 -14.18
N ILE A 189 -0.90 -7.03 -14.18
CA ILE A 189 -0.51 -5.61 -14.22
C ILE A 189 -0.88 -4.97 -15.56
N ASP A 190 -0.71 -5.71 -16.66
CA ASP A 190 -1.12 -5.27 -18.00
C ASP A 190 -2.63 -4.98 -18.04
N THR A 191 -3.44 -5.95 -17.59
CA THR A 191 -4.90 -5.84 -17.55
C THR A 191 -5.37 -4.73 -16.60
N PHE A 192 -4.72 -4.61 -15.43
CA PHE A 192 -5.08 -3.63 -14.43
C PHE A 192 -4.85 -2.21 -14.96
N ILE A 193 -3.65 -1.91 -15.46
CA ILE A 193 -3.31 -0.58 -15.97
C ILE A 193 -4.14 -0.21 -17.19
N SER A 194 -4.28 -1.11 -18.17
CA SER A 194 -5.10 -0.86 -19.36
C SER A 194 -6.58 -0.69 -19.03
N SER A 195 -7.03 -1.28 -17.91
CA SER A 195 -8.38 -1.05 -17.43
C SER A 195 -8.46 0.33 -16.82
N VAL A 196 -7.66 0.67 -15.82
CA VAL A 196 -7.81 1.93 -15.04
C VAL A 196 -7.43 3.20 -15.79
N SER A 197 -6.64 3.12 -16.86
CA SER A 197 -6.14 4.30 -17.58
C SER A 197 -6.10 4.11 -19.09
N ASN A 198 -6.35 5.20 -19.81
CA ASN A 198 -6.14 5.30 -21.26
C ASN A 198 -4.73 5.84 -21.62
N ARG A 199 -3.89 6.14 -20.63
CA ARG A 199 -2.53 6.65 -20.84
C ARG A 199 -1.63 5.60 -21.49
N GLY A 200 -0.61 6.07 -22.18
CA GLY A 200 0.40 5.18 -22.74
C GLY A 200 1.22 4.58 -21.60
N TYR A 201 1.36 3.25 -21.59
CA TYR A 201 2.23 2.57 -20.62
C TYR A 201 3.17 1.58 -21.28
N ARG A 202 4.27 1.27 -20.57
CA ARG A 202 5.26 0.27 -20.96
C ARG A 202 5.60 -0.59 -19.76
N LEU A 203 5.80 -1.88 -20.03
CA LEU A 203 6.34 -2.86 -19.10
C LEU A 203 7.67 -3.34 -19.66
N LEU A 204 8.77 -2.91 -19.05
CA LEU A 204 10.14 -3.23 -19.46
C LEU A 204 10.67 -4.36 -18.57
N ASP A 205 11.08 -5.47 -19.17
CA ASP A 205 11.70 -6.58 -18.44
C ASP A 205 13.17 -6.24 -18.14
N GLU A 206 13.52 -6.18 -16.84
CA GLU A 206 14.85 -5.87 -16.31
C GLU A 206 15.43 -7.11 -15.61
N GLY A 207 15.49 -8.24 -16.33
CA GLY A 207 15.93 -9.52 -15.78
C GLY A 207 14.90 -10.10 -14.81
N GLY A 208 15.24 -10.20 -13.52
CA GLY A 208 14.34 -10.72 -12.46
C GLY A 208 13.30 -9.70 -11.96
N CYS A 209 13.16 -8.57 -12.64
CA CYS A 209 12.28 -7.46 -12.28
C CYS A 209 11.57 -6.92 -13.52
N VAL A 210 10.48 -6.18 -13.31
CA VAL A 210 9.73 -5.45 -14.35
C VAL A 210 9.59 -4.00 -13.96
N ARG A 211 9.86 -3.09 -14.89
CA ARG A 211 9.62 -1.66 -14.72
C ARG A 211 8.34 -1.24 -15.44
N LEU A 212 7.42 -0.65 -14.69
CA LEU A 212 6.22 0.00 -15.22
C LEU A 212 6.52 1.48 -15.45
N GLN A 213 6.22 1.96 -16.65
CA GLN A 213 6.24 3.37 -17.01
C GLN A 213 4.87 3.80 -17.53
N ILE A 214 4.28 4.87 -16.99
CA ILE A 214 3.00 5.43 -17.46
C ILE A 214 3.16 6.93 -17.68
N ALA A 215 2.86 7.40 -18.90
CA ALA A 215 2.90 8.80 -19.32
C ALA A 215 1.56 9.23 -19.92
#